data_AF-A0A951MDD5-F1
#
_entry.id   AF-A0A951MDD5-F1
#
_cell.length_a   1.000
_cell.length_b   1.000
_cell.length_c   1.000
_cell.angle_alpha   90.00
_cell.angle_beta   90.00
_cell.angle_gamma   90.00
#
_symmetry.space_group_name_H-M   'P 1'
#
loop_
_entity.id
_entity.type
_entity.pdbx_description
1 polymer ?
#
loop_
_entity_poly.entity_id
_entity_poly.type
_entity_poly.pdbx_seq_one_letter_code
_entity_poly.pdbx_strand_id
1 'polypeptide(L)'
;MKSSLIILIVLLTSCGLLNAQENKNSSGGNFIYPQFHENFSAEESWEIHKQAYQKQLKAAGLSESEIQKKLIDYENEKKLFIEKVKKQSEEAALQRKEAEILRKQAEEQRKQADILRKQAEEARKHAEIQRQQAEVMRKQAEQARNESALERVKAEEQRKQAMAQREIAEKQREVAAEQREKAEEMRKLAEIQRKKAEEIRNSFENILSKNLEISKSSTKIDPITINIEKKTTIYFSVHSRLNSGNILIEIFNPKGGKEAELSLEHKQKSGFIIADDFSKYTNGSINKTIADADAGDWQIRITPKQSEGNVNISVGRYIKPATDE
;
A
#
# COMPACT_ATOMS: atom_id res chain seq x y z
N MET A 1 41.89 -39.94 -3.33
CA MET A 1 42.64 -39.32 -4.44
C MET A 1 42.96 -37.91 -3.94
N LYS A 2 44.15 -37.54 -3.41
CA LYS A 2 45.56 -37.95 -3.58
C LYS A 2 46.13 -37.68 -4.98
N SER A 3 47.34 -37.08 -4.98
CA SER A 3 48.15 -36.51 -6.08
C SER A 3 47.64 -35.15 -6.60
N SER A 4 48.42 -34.09 -6.85
CA SER A 4 49.87 -33.73 -6.68
C SER A 4 50.02 -32.20 -6.99
N LEU A 5 51.01 -31.38 -6.59
CA LEU A 5 52.25 -31.50 -5.78
C LEU A 5 52.52 -30.15 -5.04
N ILE A 6 53.75 -29.88 -4.56
CA ILE A 6 54.22 -28.70 -3.80
C ILE A 6 55.40 -28.00 -4.52
N ILE A 7 55.45 -26.65 -4.55
CA ILE A 7 56.65 -25.76 -4.39
C ILE A 7 56.09 -24.41 -3.85
N LEU A 8 56.33 -23.88 -2.65
CA LEU A 8 57.51 -23.65 -1.79
C LEU A 8 58.22 -22.28 -2.00
N ILE A 9 57.89 -21.35 -1.09
CA ILE A 9 58.67 -20.21 -0.55
C ILE A 9 60.03 -19.91 -1.20
N VAL A 10 60.15 -18.79 -1.91
CA VAL A 10 61.43 -18.09 -2.22
C VAL A 10 61.19 -16.57 -2.36
N LEU A 11 62.09 -15.75 -1.79
CA LEU A 11 62.28 -14.29 -2.00
C LEU A 11 61.19 -13.29 -1.54
N LEU A 12 60.94 -13.27 -0.22
CA LEU A 12 60.56 -12.04 0.50
C LEU A 12 61.84 -11.34 1.04
N THR A 13 62.78 -10.99 0.16
CA THR A 13 64.08 -10.36 0.53
C THR A 13 64.61 -9.39 -0.53
N SER A 14 64.03 -8.19 -0.58
CA SER A 14 64.73 -6.96 -1.04
C SER A 14 64.02 -5.69 -0.57
N CYS A 15 63.73 -5.59 0.72
CA CYS A 15 63.55 -4.27 1.34
C CYS A 15 64.92 -3.59 1.37
N GLY A 16 65.15 -2.63 0.48
CA GLY A 16 66.43 -1.91 0.43
C GLY A 16 66.64 -1.10 -0.85
N LEU A 17 66.56 0.22 -0.72
CA LEU A 17 67.22 1.21 -1.58
C LEU A 17 66.89 1.20 -3.09
N LEU A 18 65.95 2.06 -3.49
CA LEU A 18 66.16 2.99 -4.63
C LEU A 18 65.14 4.15 -4.68
N ASN A 19 64.77 4.69 -3.51
CA ASN A 19 64.28 6.08 -3.45
C ASN A 19 65.46 7.03 -3.63
N ALA A 20 65.87 7.23 -4.88
CA ALA A 20 66.66 8.40 -5.26
C ALA A 20 65.74 9.63 -5.30
N GLN A 21 65.25 10.06 -4.13
CA GLN A 21 64.85 11.46 -3.98
C GLN A 21 66.11 12.29 -4.24
N GLU A 22 66.06 13.17 -5.25
CA GLU A 22 67.07 14.21 -5.41
C GLU A 22 67.08 15.05 -4.13
N ASN A 23 68.08 14.79 -3.28
CA ASN A 23 68.52 15.81 -2.34
C ASN A 23 68.93 17.00 -3.19
N LYS A 24 68.15 18.09 -3.08
CA LYS A 24 68.58 19.43 -3.48
C LYS A 24 69.69 19.88 -2.55
N ASN A 25 70.85 19.23 -2.68
CA ASN A 25 72.12 19.75 -2.25
C ASN A 25 72.38 20.96 -3.15
N SER A 26 71.85 22.10 -2.71
CA SER A 26 72.32 23.41 -3.14
C SER A 26 73.76 23.53 -2.66
N SER A 27 74.68 22.96 -3.44
CA SER A 27 76.09 23.30 -3.35
C SER A 27 76.20 24.73 -3.84
N GLY A 28 76.03 25.67 -2.90
CA GLY A 28 76.43 27.06 -3.02
C GLY A 28 77.94 27.14 -3.21
N GLY A 29 78.37 26.80 -4.42
CA GLY A 29 79.74 26.82 -4.87
C GLY A 29 79.68 27.27 -6.31
N ASN A 30 80.07 28.53 -6.55
CA ASN A 30 80.38 29.02 -7.88
C ASN A 30 81.62 28.30 -8.39
N PHE A 31 81.46 27.02 -8.76
CA PHE A 31 82.33 26.36 -9.73
C PHE A 31 82.05 26.99 -11.08
N ILE A 32 82.51 28.24 -11.22
CA ILE A 32 83.09 28.70 -12.47
C ILE A 32 84.23 27.71 -12.71
N TYR A 33 83.92 26.62 -13.41
CA TYR A 33 84.93 25.95 -14.19
C TYR A 33 85.54 27.06 -15.04
N PRO A 34 86.83 27.43 -14.86
CA PRO A 34 87.45 28.33 -15.81
C PRO A 34 87.23 27.68 -17.17
N GLN A 35 86.61 28.42 -18.08
CA GLN A 35 86.53 27.98 -19.46
C GLN A 35 87.95 28.02 -19.98
N PHE A 36 88.67 26.90 -19.84
CA PHE A 36 89.88 26.61 -20.58
C PHE A 36 89.47 26.49 -22.05
N HIS A 37 89.28 27.64 -22.67
CA HIS A 37 88.88 27.84 -24.06
C HIS A 37 90.05 27.69 -25.03
N GLU A 38 91.21 27.31 -24.52
CA GLU A 38 92.40 27.01 -25.29
C GLU A 38 92.67 25.50 -25.13
N ASN A 39 92.22 24.72 -26.12
CA ASN A 39 92.87 23.44 -26.38
C ASN A 39 94.28 23.80 -26.85
N PHE A 40 95.26 23.80 -25.93
CA PHE A 40 96.66 24.01 -26.29
C PHE A 40 97.00 23.12 -27.48
N SER A 41 97.58 23.70 -28.53
CA SER A 41 98.09 22.92 -29.66
C SER A 41 99.11 21.91 -29.15
N ALA A 42 99.38 20.85 -29.91
CA ALA A 42 100.40 19.88 -29.53
C ALA A 42 101.80 20.53 -29.42
N GLU A 43 102.02 21.59 -30.19
CA GLU A 43 103.20 22.43 -30.21
C GLU A 43 103.24 23.39 -29.00
N GLU A 44 102.12 24.00 -28.61
CA GLU A 44 102.04 24.80 -27.36
C GLU A 44 102.22 23.94 -26.10
N SER A 45 101.60 22.76 -26.11
CA SER A 45 101.75 21.72 -25.08
C SER A 45 103.21 21.27 -24.96
N TRP A 46 103.95 21.21 -26.07
CA TRP A 46 105.38 20.91 -26.07
C TRP A 46 106.19 22.02 -25.41
N GLU A 47 105.97 23.29 -25.77
CA GLU A 47 106.73 24.40 -25.19
C GLU A 47 106.47 24.53 -23.67
N ILE A 48 105.23 24.29 -23.21
CA ILE A 48 104.90 24.17 -21.78
C ILE A 48 105.70 23.03 -21.12
N HIS A 49 105.72 21.84 -21.73
CA HIS A 49 106.42 20.68 -21.18
C HIS A 49 107.95 20.85 -21.18
N LYS A 50 108.51 21.50 -22.21
CA LYS A 50 109.93 21.85 -22.33
C LYS A 50 110.34 22.89 -21.29
N GLN A 51 109.52 23.91 -21.03
CA GLN A 51 109.75 24.87 -19.94
C GLN A 51 109.67 24.20 -18.56
N ALA A 52 108.75 23.24 -18.36
CA ALA A 52 108.67 22.45 -17.14
C ALA A 52 109.93 21.57 -16.94
N TYR A 53 110.37 20.88 -18.00
CA TYR A 53 111.60 20.08 -18.00
C TYR A 53 112.84 20.93 -17.71
N GLN A 54 112.97 22.12 -18.31
CA GLN A 54 114.05 23.06 -18.01
C GLN A 54 114.05 23.50 -16.53
N LYS A 55 112.87 23.75 -15.94
CA LYS A 55 112.74 24.08 -14.51
C LYS A 55 113.14 22.91 -13.61
N GLN A 56 112.77 21.67 -13.97
CA GLN A 56 113.19 20.46 -13.25
C GLN A 56 114.71 20.27 -13.28
N LEU A 57 115.35 20.43 -14.45
CA LEU A 57 116.81 20.31 -14.57
C LEU A 57 117.56 21.37 -13.76
N LYS A 58 117.05 22.61 -13.71
CA LYS A 58 117.59 23.68 -12.84
C LYS A 58 117.43 23.35 -11.34
N ALA A 59 116.29 22.82 -10.94
CA ALA A 59 116.05 22.41 -9.55
C ALA A 59 116.92 21.21 -9.11
N ALA A 60 117.35 20.37 -10.05
CA ALA A 60 118.24 19.24 -9.81
C ALA A 60 119.74 19.63 -9.74
N GLY A 61 120.11 20.91 -9.84
CA GLY A 61 121.46 21.40 -9.59
C GLY A 61 122.51 21.10 -10.68
N LEU A 62 122.09 20.77 -11.90
CA LEU A 62 123.03 20.55 -13.02
C LEU A 62 123.68 21.85 -13.52
N SER A 63 124.87 21.73 -14.10
CA SER A 63 125.55 22.87 -14.73
C SER A 63 124.88 23.30 -16.04
N GLU A 64 125.04 24.57 -16.42
CA GLU A 64 124.32 25.16 -17.56
C GLU A 64 124.62 24.47 -18.90
N SER A 65 125.84 23.96 -19.09
CA SER A 65 126.24 23.18 -20.26
C SER A 65 125.59 21.79 -20.31
N GLU A 66 125.40 21.12 -19.16
CA GLU A 66 124.69 19.83 -19.08
C GLU A 66 123.19 20.01 -19.35
N ILE A 67 122.61 21.11 -18.87
CA ILE A 67 121.21 21.48 -19.14
C ILE A 67 121.01 21.73 -20.65
N GLN A 68 121.92 22.45 -21.31
CA GLN A 68 121.85 22.67 -22.76
C GLN A 68 121.94 21.36 -23.54
N LYS A 69 122.86 20.46 -23.19
CA LYS A 69 122.98 19.15 -23.85
C LYS A 69 121.69 18.33 -23.72
N LYS A 70 121.14 18.21 -22.50
CA LYS A 70 119.87 17.52 -22.25
C LYS A 70 118.68 18.16 -22.96
N LEU A 71 118.65 19.49 -23.14
CA LEU A 71 117.60 20.16 -23.90
C LEU A 71 117.69 19.89 -25.41
N ILE A 72 118.89 19.71 -25.96
CA ILE A 72 119.07 19.29 -27.36
C ILE A 72 118.57 17.84 -27.54
N ASP A 73 118.96 16.94 -26.64
CA ASP A 73 118.47 15.55 -26.65
C ASP A 73 116.94 15.50 -26.51
N TYR A 74 116.37 16.35 -25.65
CA TYR A 74 114.92 16.48 -25.45
C TYR A 74 114.18 17.07 -26.67
N GLU A 75 114.75 18.06 -27.37
CA GLU A 75 114.14 18.61 -28.59
C GLU A 75 114.04 17.56 -29.71
N ASN A 76 114.90 16.53 -29.73
CA ASN A 76 114.79 15.40 -30.65
C ASN A 76 113.54 14.53 -30.38
N GLU A 77 113.03 14.49 -29.14
CA GLU A 77 111.82 13.75 -28.77
C GLU A 77 110.51 14.50 -29.12
N LYS A 78 110.59 15.80 -29.46
CA LYS A 78 109.46 16.69 -29.79
C LYS A 78 108.44 16.07 -30.74
N LYS A 79 108.92 15.38 -31.78
CA LYS A 79 108.06 14.73 -32.79
C LYS A 79 107.16 13.64 -32.17
N LEU A 80 107.73 12.79 -31.31
CA LEU A 80 107.02 11.70 -30.65
C LEU A 80 106.01 12.24 -29.61
N PHE A 81 106.37 13.30 -28.90
CA PHE A 81 105.44 13.98 -27.98
C PHE A 81 104.23 14.57 -28.73
N ILE A 82 104.47 15.31 -29.82
CA ILE A 82 103.41 15.92 -30.63
C ILE A 82 102.47 14.85 -31.20
N GLU A 83 103.02 13.74 -31.70
CA GLU A 83 102.25 12.60 -32.20
C GLU A 83 101.38 11.96 -31.10
N LYS A 84 101.94 11.76 -29.90
CA LYS A 84 101.20 11.23 -28.74
C LYS A 84 100.06 12.15 -28.30
N VAL A 85 100.29 13.47 -28.22
CA VAL A 85 99.26 14.46 -27.86
C VAL A 85 98.16 14.52 -28.92
N LYS A 86 98.50 14.50 -30.21
CA LYS A 86 97.52 14.47 -31.31
C LYS A 86 96.65 13.22 -31.23
N LYS A 87 97.24 12.03 -31.11
CA LYS A 87 96.51 10.77 -30.91
C LYS A 87 95.58 10.82 -29.70
N GLN A 88 96.06 11.28 -28.54
CA GLN A 88 95.23 11.42 -27.34
C GLN A 88 94.07 12.40 -27.53
N SER A 89 94.27 13.48 -28.29
CA SER A 89 93.21 14.45 -28.62
C SER A 89 92.16 13.88 -29.58
N GLU A 90 92.57 13.03 -30.53
CA GLU A 90 91.69 12.33 -31.46
C GLU A 90 90.84 11.27 -30.74
N GLU A 91 91.47 10.47 -29.86
CA GLU A 91 90.78 9.50 -28.99
C GLU A 91 89.74 10.20 -28.08
N ALA A 92 90.11 11.32 -27.45
CA ALA A 92 89.19 12.11 -26.64
C ALA A 92 88.06 12.75 -27.47
N ALA A 93 88.33 13.17 -28.71
CA ALA A 93 87.31 13.68 -29.62
C ALA A 93 86.34 12.60 -30.09
N LEU A 94 86.82 11.36 -30.29
CA LEU A 94 85.99 10.20 -30.61
C LEU A 94 85.08 9.85 -29.42
N GLN A 95 85.63 9.73 -28.21
CA GLN A 95 84.85 9.49 -26.99
C GLN A 95 83.77 10.55 -26.74
N ARG A 96 84.05 11.83 -27.00
CA ARG A 96 83.06 12.92 -26.93
C ARG A 96 81.93 12.73 -27.95
N LYS A 97 82.22 12.29 -29.18
CA LYS A 97 81.20 11.99 -30.20
C LYS A 97 80.34 10.79 -29.81
N GLU A 98 80.95 9.73 -29.28
CA GLU A 98 80.23 8.54 -28.79
C GLU A 98 79.31 8.88 -27.61
N ALA A 99 79.82 9.62 -26.62
CA ALA A 99 79.02 10.11 -25.49
C ALA A 99 77.85 11.00 -25.93
N GLU A 100 78.04 11.83 -26.96
CA GLU A 100 76.97 12.67 -27.53
C GLU A 100 75.90 11.85 -28.27
N ILE A 101 76.29 10.77 -28.96
CA ILE A 101 75.35 9.82 -29.58
C ILE A 101 74.54 9.10 -28.51
N LEU A 102 75.19 8.58 -27.46
CA LEU A 102 74.52 7.93 -26.33
C LEU A 102 73.56 8.89 -25.60
N ARG A 103 73.95 10.17 -25.43
CA ARG A 103 73.09 11.21 -24.86
C ARG A 103 71.83 11.43 -25.68
N LYS A 104 71.95 11.51 -27.01
CA LYS A 104 70.79 11.66 -27.92
C LYS A 104 69.87 10.45 -27.88
N GLN A 105 70.42 9.23 -27.89
CA GLN A 105 69.64 7.99 -27.76
C GLN A 105 68.89 7.93 -26.42
N ALA A 106 69.52 8.30 -25.32
CA ALA A 106 68.88 8.37 -24.01
C ALA A 106 67.77 9.44 -23.95
N GLU A 107 67.93 10.57 -24.62
CA GLU A 107 66.89 11.61 -24.72
C GLU A 107 65.70 11.14 -25.57
N GLU A 108 65.95 10.41 -26.66
CA GLU A 108 64.90 9.82 -27.50
C GLU A 108 64.10 8.74 -26.73
N GLN A 109 64.79 7.85 -26.00
CA GLN A 109 64.15 6.86 -25.12
C GLN A 109 63.28 7.54 -24.04
N ARG A 110 63.76 8.64 -23.44
CA ARG A 110 62.96 9.43 -22.48
C ARG A 110 61.70 10.01 -23.12
N LYS A 111 61.79 10.56 -24.34
CA LYS A 111 60.63 11.08 -25.08
C LYS A 111 59.62 9.98 -25.40
N GLN A 112 60.07 8.79 -25.82
CA GLN A 112 59.21 7.64 -26.06
C GLN A 112 58.52 7.17 -24.77
N ALA A 113 59.26 7.07 -23.65
CA ALA A 113 58.68 6.72 -22.35
C ALA A 113 57.62 7.74 -21.86
N ASP A 114 57.84 9.04 -22.08
CA ASP A 114 56.84 10.07 -21.76
C ASP A 114 55.58 10.02 -22.64
N ILE A 115 55.71 9.63 -23.91
CA ILE A 115 54.55 9.40 -24.80
C ILE A 115 53.73 8.21 -24.28
N LEU A 116 54.39 7.07 -23.97
CA LEU A 116 53.74 5.89 -23.41
C LEU A 116 53.07 6.19 -22.06
N ARG A 117 53.71 6.99 -21.20
CA ARG A 117 53.15 7.44 -19.92
C ARG A 117 51.87 8.26 -20.11
N LYS A 118 51.83 9.18 -21.08
CA LYS A 118 50.64 9.98 -21.40
C LYS A 118 49.50 9.09 -21.92
N GLN A 119 49.79 8.18 -22.85
CA GLN A 119 48.81 7.23 -23.39
C GLN A 119 48.22 6.33 -22.29
N ALA A 120 49.05 5.83 -21.37
CA ALA A 120 48.60 5.05 -20.21
C ALA A 120 47.70 5.88 -19.26
N GLU A 121 48.00 7.17 -19.06
CA GLU A 121 47.17 8.05 -18.24
C GLU A 121 45.82 8.35 -18.89
N GLU A 122 45.78 8.56 -20.22
CA GLU A 122 44.55 8.72 -21.01
C GLU A 122 43.69 7.45 -21.00
N ALA A 123 44.29 6.28 -21.20
CA ALA A 123 43.60 4.99 -21.07
C ALA A 123 42.99 4.80 -19.68
N ARG A 124 43.73 5.17 -18.61
CA ARG A 124 43.21 5.14 -17.22
C ARG A 124 42.04 6.10 -17.02
N LYS A 125 42.10 7.32 -17.58
CA LYS A 125 40.99 8.29 -17.54
C LYS A 125 39.75 7.76 -18.26
N HIS A 126 39.93 7.11 -19.41
CA HIS A 126 38.82 6.51 -20.14
C HIS A 126 38.17 5.34 -19.38
N ALA A 127 38.98 4.44 -18.81
CA ALA A 127 38.49 3.35 -17.96
C ALA A 127 37.73 3.86 -16.71
N GLU A 128 38.20 4.95 -16.10
CA GLU A 128 37.50 5.59 -14.97
C GLU A 128 36.12 6.15 -15.38
N ILE A 129 36.03 6.80 -16.55
CA ILE A 129 34.75 7.30 -17.08
C ILE A 129 33.77 6.13 -17.35
N GLN A 130 34.24 5.04 -17.96
CA GLN A 130 33.42 3.84 -18.17
C GLN A 130 32.93 3.24 -16.83
N ARG A 131 33.80 3.18 -15.81
CA ARG A 131 33.44 2.72 -14.46
C ARG A 131 32.35 3.60 -13.83
N GLN A 132 32.45 4.91 -13.97
CA GLN A 132 31.44 5.86 -13.47
C GLN A 132 30.10 5.72 -14.20
N GLN A 133 30.11 5.51 -15.53
CA GLN A 133 28.90 5.25 -16.30
C GLN A 133 28.22 3.94 -15.88
N ALA A 134 28.99 2.86 -15.71
CA ALA A 134 28.47 1.58 -15.22
C ALA A 134 27.87 1.70 -13.80
N GLU A 135 28.48 2.50 -12.93
CA GLU A 135 27.96 2.77 -11.57
C GLU A 135 26.65 3.57 -11.59
N VAL A 136 26.50 4.53 -12.50
CA VAL A 136 25.23 5.25 -12.70
C VAL A 136 24.13 4.31 -13.20
N MET A 137 24.42 3.47 -14.20
CA MET A 137 23.48 2.47 -14.70
C MET A 137 23.07 1.46 -13.60
N ARG A 138 24.01 1.03 -12.76
CA ARG A 138 23.75 0.15 -11.61
C ARG A 138 22.75 0.78 -10.64
N LYS A 139 22.96 2.05 -10.27
CA LYS A 139 22.05 2.79 -9.38
C LYS A 139 20.66 2.98 -9.97
N GLN A 140 20.56 3.29 -11.27
CA GLN A 140 19.27 3.39 -11.97
C GLN A 140 18.51 2.05 -11.98
N ALA A 141 19.22 0.94 -12.25
CA ALA A 141 18.63 -0.40 -12.20
C ALA A 141 18.17 -0.81 -10.79
N GLU A 142 18.89 -0.38 -9.75
CA GLU A 142 18.50 -0.59 -8.34
C GLU A 142 17.27 0.25 -7.95
N GLN A 143 17.20 1.52 -8.37
CA GLN A 143 16.03 2.38 -8.19
C GLN A 143 14.78 1.76 -8.84
N ALA A 144 14.87 1.36 -10.12
CA ALA A 144 13.75 0.73 -10.82
C ALA A 144 13.28 -0.59 -10.16
N ARG A 145 14.21 -1.39 -9.60
CA ARG A 145 13.86 -2.60 -8.82
C ARG A 145 13.10 -2.24 -7.53
N ASN A 146 13.53 -1.19 -6.83
CA ASN A 146 12.88 -0.75 -5.59
C ASN A 146 11.48 -0.17 -5.86
N GLU A 147 11.31 0.60 -6.94
CA GLU A 147 10.00 1.10 -7.39
C GLU A 147 9.05 -0.04 -7.75
N SER A 148 9.51 -1.01 -8.55
CA SER A 148 8.71 -2.21 -8.88
C SER A 148 8.36 -3.04 -7.64
N ALA A 149 9.29 -3.19 -6.69
CA ALA A 149 9.02 -3.87 -5.43
C ALA A 149 7.93 -3.15 -4.60
N LEU A 150 7.97 -1.81 -4.53
CA LEU A 150 6.96 -1.00 -3.86
C LEU A 150 5.60 -1.10 -4.55
N GLU A 151 5.55 -1.13 -5.89
CA GLU A 151 4.32 -1.32 -6.66
C GLU A 151 3.67 -2.67 -6.37
N ARG A 152 4.45 -3.77 -6.34
CA ARG A 152 3.93 -5.10 -5.94
C ARG A 152 3.34 -5.09 -4.53
N VAL A 153 3.97 -4.40 -3.58
CA VAL A 153 3.46 -4.29 -2.20
C VAL A 153 2.12 -3.56 -2.17
N LYS A 154 1.98 -2.46 -2.93
CA LYS A 154 0.70 -1.74 -3.08
C LYS A 154 -0.38 -2.60 -3.72
N ALA A 155 -0.04 -3.37 -4.76
CA ALA A 155 -0.98 -4.26 -5.45
C ALA A 155 -1.48 -5.40 -4.54
N GLU A 156 -0.59 -6.01 -3.73
CA GLU A 156 -0.98 -7.05 -2.78
C GLU A 156 -1.84 -6.49 -1.63
N GLU A 157 -1.59 -5.25 -1.18
CA GLU A 157 -2.42 -4.59 -0.19
C GLU A 157 -3.83 -4.27 -0.74
N GLN A 158 -3.94 -3.75 -1.96
CA GLN A 158 -5.23 -3.58 -2.65
C GLN A 158 -5.97 -4.91 -2.81
N ARG A 159 -5.25 -5.99 -3.13
CA ARG A 159 -5.81 -7.34 -3.24
C ARG A 159 -6.36 -7.84 -1.89
N LYS A 160 -5.66 -7.63 -0.78
CA LYS A 160 -6.16 -7.94 0.57
C LYS A 160 -7.45 -7.18 0.91
N GLN A 161 -7.47 -5.88 0.63
CA GLN A 161 -8.66 -5.05 0.86
C GLN A 161 -9.85 -5.52 0.02
N ALA A 162 -9.64 -5.86 -1.25
CA ALA A 162 -10.67 -6.42 -2.12
C ALA A 162 -11.17 -7.80 -1.64
N MET A 163 -10.30 -8.66 -1.09
CA MET A 163 -10.71 -9.93 -0.49
C MET A 163 -11.55 -9.74 0.78
N ALA A 164 -11.15 -8.83 1.68
CA ALA A 164 -11.92 -8.50 2.88
C ALA A 164 -13.31 -7.92 2.54
N GLN A 165 -13.41 -7.05 1.53
CA GLN A 165 -14.70 -6.54 1.05
C GLN A 165 -15.59 -7.64 0.48
N ARG A 166 -15.03 -8.64 -0.22
CA ARG A 166 -15.79 -9.81 -0.71
C ARG A 166 -16.34 -10.65 0.44
N GLU A 167 -15.53 -10.92 1.46
CA GLU A 167 -15.96 -11.67 2.65
C GLU A 167 -17.11 -10.97 3.39
N ILE A 168 -17.03 -9.64 3.55
CA ILE A 168 -18.11 -8.83 4.14
C ILE A 168 -19.38 -8.91 3.28
N ALA A 169 -19.25 -8.79 1.95
CA ALA A 169 -20.39 -8.88 1.03
C ALA A 169 -21.02 -10.27 0.99
N GLU A 170 -20.24 -11.34 1.21
CA GLU A 170 -20.72 -12.72 1.30
C GLU A 170 -21.53 -12.94 2.58
N LYS A 171 -20.99 -12.52 3.74
CA LYS A 171 -21.71 -12.53 5.03
C LYS A 171 -23.02 -11.72 4.98
N GLN A 172 -23.03 -10.58 4.28
CA GLN A 172 -24.26 -9.80 4.06
C GLN A 172 -25.30 -10.54 3.19
N ARG A 173 -24.87 -11.35 2.20
CA ARG A 173 -25.78 -12.16 1.39
C ARG A 173 -26.38 -13.31 2.19
N GLU A 174 -25.59 -13.94 3.05
CA GLU A 174 -26.03 -15.01 3.96
C GLU A 174 -27.12 -14.50 4.92
N VAL A 175 -26.87 -13.39 5.62
CA VAL A 175 -27.87 -12.73 6.48
C VAL A 175 -29.13 -12.32 5.71
N ALA A 176 -28.98 -11.80 4.48
CA ALA A 176 -30.11 -11.45 3.64
C ALA A 176 -30.90 -12.68 3.13
N ALA A 177 -30.26 -13.85 2.99
CA ALA A 177 -30.92 -15.11 2.64
C ALA A 177 -31.75 -15.63 3.82
N GLU A 178 -31.17 -15.67 5.04
CA GLU A 178 -31.93 -16.03 6.25
C GLU A 178 -33.15 -15.13 6.49
N GLN A 179 -33.01 -13.82 6.27
CA GLN A 179 -34.12 -12.88 6.42
C GLN A 179 -35.26 -13.16 5.42
N ARG A 180 -34.92 -13.57 4.19
CA ARG A 180 -35.91 -13.97 3.18
C ARG A 180 -36.60 -15.27 3.55
N GLU A 181 -35.87 -16.25 4.08
CA GLU A 181 -36.43 -17.52 4.57
C GLU A 181 -37.44 -17.26 5.70
N LYS A 182 -37.05 -16.51 6.73
CA LYS A 182 -37.94 -16.12 7.85
C LYS A 182 -39.17 -15.33 7.38
N ALA A 183 -39.01 -14.43 6.40
CA ALA A 183 -40.13 -13.71 5.79
C ALA A 183 -41.07 -14.63 5.01
N GLU A 184 -40.53 -15.63 4.31
CA GLU A 184 -41.30 -16.64 3.57
C GLU A 184 -42.08 -17.59 4.49
N GLU A 185 -41.50 -17.97 5.63
CA GLU A 185 -42.20 -18.72 6.69
C GLU A 185 -43.37 -17.92 7.26
N MET A 186 -43.14 -16.64 7.63
CA MET A 186 -44.21 -15.76 8.10
C MET A 186 -45.31 -15.58 7.04
N ARG A 187 -44.96 -15.47 5.75
CA ARG A 187 -45.92 -15.40 4.65
C ARG A 187 -46.79 -16.66 4.57
N LYS A 188 -46.19 -17.85 4.68
CA LYS A 188 -46.91 -19.14 4.71
C LYS A 188 -47.85 -19.23 5.91
N LEU A 189 -47.41 -18.82 7.10
CA LEU A 189 -48.23 -18.80 8.31
C LEU A 189 -49.43 -17.84 8.18
N ALA A 190 -49.20 -16.64 7.64
CA ALA A 190 -50.25 -15.66 7.38
C ALA A 190 -51.27 -16.18 6.36
N GLU A 191 -50.82 -16.87 5.30
CA GLU A 191 -51.71 -17.47 4.30
C GLU A 191 -52.55 -18.63 4.88
N ILE A 192 -51.98 -19.45 5.77
CA ILE A 192 -52.74 -20.47 6.51
C ILE A 192 -53.81 -19.82 7.41
N GLN A 193 -53.49 -18.72 8.09
CA GLN A 193 -54.46 -17.97 8.90
C GLN A 193 -55.55 -17.34 8.04
N ARG A 194 -55.19 -16.78 6.86
CA ARG A 194 -56.12 -16.21 5.89
C ARG A 194 -57.12 -17.25 5.40
N LYS A 195 -56.65 -18.43 5.00
CA LYS A 195 -57.49 -19.55 4.57
C LYS A 195 -58.46 -20.00 5.67
N LYS A 196 -57.98 -20.19 6.91
CA LYS A 196 -58.86 -20.53 8.05
C LYS A 196 -59.92 -19.46 8.33
N ALA A 197 -59.58 -18.18 8.21
CA ALA A 197 -60.54 -17.09 8.38
C ALA A 197 -61.57 -17.03 7.23
N GLU A 198 -61.17 -17.41 6.02
CA GLU A 198 -62.02 -17.51 4.83
C GLU A 198 -62.95 -18.73 4.91
N GLU A 199 -62.46 -19.90 5.33
CA GLU A 199 -63.25 -21.10 5.67
C GLU A 199 -64.31 -20.78 6.73
N ILE A 200 -63.91 -20.12 7.83
CA ILE A 200 -64.86 -19.68 8.88
C ILE A 200 -65.91 -18.73 8.28
N ARG A 201 -65.51 -17.72 7.51
CA ARG A 201 -66.46 -16.79 6.88
C ARG A 201 -67.46 -17.51 5.98
N ASN A 202 -66.99 -18.46 5.16
CA ASN A 202 -67.84 -19.23 4.25
C ASN A 202 -68.74 -20.25 4.97
N SER A 203 -68.44 -20.57 6.23
CA SER A 203 -69.30 -21.41 7.09
C SER A 203 -70.44 -20.66 7.79
N PHE A 204 -70.56 -19.34 7.63
CA PHE A 204 -71.66 -18.54 8.20
C PHE A 204 -72.35 -17.67 7.15
N GLU A 205 -73.66 -17.81 7.06
CA GLU A 205 -74.53 -16.96 6.25
C GLU A 205 -75.15 -15.87 7.14
N ASN A 206 -75.03 -14.60 6.76
CA ASN A 206 -75.68 -13.50 7.47
C ASN A 206 -77.17 -13.46 7.11
N ILE A 207 -78.03 -13.70 8.10
CA ILE A 207 -79.50 -13.75 7.93
C ILE A 207 -80.21 -12.50 8.47
N LEU A 208 -79.51 -11.66 9.23
CA LEU A 208 -80.00 -10.36 9.67
C LEU A 208 -78.81 -9.41 9.84
N SER A 209 -78.88 -8.25 9.19
CA SER A 209 -78.02 -7.10 9.47
C SER A 209 -78.90 -5.87 9.65
N LYS A 210 -78.86 -5.24 10.83
CA LYS A 210 -79.72 -4.09 11.17
C LYS A 210 -78.94 -3.10 12.04
N ASN A 211 -78.87 -1.85 11.61
CA ASN A 211 -78.44 -0.73 12.45
C ASN A 211 -79.69 0.01 12.95
N LEU A 212 -79.72 0.36 14.23
CA LEU A 212 -80.79 1.11 14.87
C LEU A 212 -80.21 2.33 15.59
N GLU A 213 -80.68 3.50 15.23
CA GLU A 213 -80.42 4.73 15.97
C GLU A 213 -81.49 4.90 17.05
N ILE A 214 -81.04 5.11 18.29
CA ILE A 214 -81.87 5.27 19.48
C ILE A 214 -81.82 6.74 19.89
N SER A 215 -82.99 7.37 19.98
CA SER A 215 -83.14 8.77 20.37
C SER A 215 -83.74 8.89 21.77
N LYS A 216 -83.51 10.02 22.48
CA LYS A 216 -83.95 10.19 23.89
C LYS A 216 -85.46 10.04 24.13
N SER A 217 -86.27 10.22 23.08
CA SER A 217 -87.73 10.03 23.10
C SER A 217 -88.18 8.58 22.84
N SER A 218 -87.28 7.70 22.42
CA SER A 218 -87.53 6.27 22.23
C SER A 218 -87.73 5.61 23.60
N THR A 219 -88.97 5.22 23.91
CA THR A 219 -89.36 4.55 25.17
C THR A 219 -89.68 3.06 24.97
N LYS A 220 -89.93 2.64 23.72
CA LYS A 220 -90.17 1.26 23.33
C LYS A 220 -89.72 1.07 21.88
N ILE A 221 -89.12 -0.08 21.59
CA ILE A 221 -88.74 -0.51 20.23
C ILE A 221 -89.40 -1.86 20.01
N ASP A 222 -89.97 -2.07 18.83
CA ASP A 222 -90.61 -3.35 18.51
C ASP A 222 -89.58 -4.48 18.46
N PRO A 223 -89.89 -5.67 19.01
CA PRO A 223 -88.99 -6.82 18.98
C PRO A 223 -88.55 -7.15 17.56
N ILE A 224 -87.25 -7.39 17.38
CA ILE A 224 -86.72 -7.85 16.10
C ILE A 224 -86.85 -9.36 16.07
N THR A 225 -87.78 -9.84 15.26
CA THR A 225 -87.99 -11.27 15.03
C THR A 225 -86.99 -11.81 13.99
N ILE A 226 -86.38 -12.96 14.27
CA ILE A 226 -85.60 -13.75 13.31
C ILE A 226 -86.25 -15.13 13.23
N ASN A 227 -86.81 -15.46 12.07
CA ASN A 227 -87.38 -16.78 11.83
C ASN A 227 -86.29 -17.80 11.50
N ILE A 228 -86.34 -18.96 12.15
CA ILE A 228 -85.40 -20.07 11.95
C ILE A 228 -86.20 -21.32 11.58
N GLU A 229 -86.14 -21.72 10.31
CA GLU A 229 -86.94 -22.83 9.76
C GLU A 229 -86.63 -24.20 10.37
N LYS A 230 -85.35 -24.43 10.73
CA LYS A 230 -84.84 -25.72 11.23
C LYS A 230 -83.71 -25.53 12.22
N LYS A 231 -83.52 -26.52 13.10
CA LYS A 231 -82.41 -26.54 14.07
C LYS A 231 -81.07 -26.35 13.36
N THR A 232 -80.31 -25.36 13.83
CA THR A 232 -78.98 -25.01 13.29
C THR A 232 -78.15 -24.31 14.37
N THR A 233 -76.86 -24.09 14.13
CA THR A 233 -76.06 -23.21 14.99
C THR A 233 -76.28 -21.76 14.57
N ILE A 234 -76.61 -20.90 15.52
CA ILE A 234 -76.83 -19.46 15.28
C ILE A 234 -75.79 -18.66 16.05
N TYR A 235 -75.28 -17.60 15.44
CA TYR A 235 -74.39 -16.63 16.04
C TYR A 235 -75.06 -15.26 16.10
N PHE A 236 -75.25 -14.73 17.31
CA PHE A 236 -75.75 -13.39 17.56
C PHE A 236 -74.57 -12.46 17.87
N SER A 237 -74.48 -11.36 17.13
CA SER A 237 -73.52 -10.26 17.31
C SER A 237 -74.29 -8.95 17.43
N VAL A 238 -74.45 -8.45 18.65
CA VAL A 238 -75.12 -7.18 18.93
C VAL A 238 -74.12 -6.22 19.56
N HIS A 239 -73.86 -5.09 18.92
CA HIS A 239 -72.91 -4.08 19.34
C HIS A 239 -73.64 -2.76 19.58
N SER A 240 -73.62 -2.24 20.80
CA SER A 240 -74.24 -0.97 21.14
C SER A 240 -73.22 0.07 21.60
N ARG A 241 -73.42 1.31 21.14
CA ARG A 241 -72.78 2.53 21.64
C ARG A 241 -73.86 3.41 22.24
N LEU A 242 -73.69 3.81 23.50
CA LEU A 242 -74.65 4.59 24.27
C LEU A 242 -74.03 5.93 24.69
N ASN A 243 -74.57 7.02 24.16
CA ASN A 243 -74.13 8.40 24.41
C ASN A 243 -74.82 9.01 25.66
N SER A 244 -76.00 8.52 26.03
CA SER A 244 -76.67 8.84 27.31
C SER A 244 -77.80 7.86 27.63
N GLY A 245 -78.24 7.82 28.89
CA GLY A 245 -79.38 7.03 29.37
C GLY A 245 -79.03 5.56 29.60
N ASN A 246 -80.06 4.71 29.71
CA ASN A 246 -79.91 3.28 30.06
C ASN A 246 -80.63 2.38 29.05
N ILE A 247 -79.92 1.44 28.42
CA ILE A 247 -80.49 0.50 27.44
C ILE A 247 -80.34 -0.94 27.94
N LEU A 248 -81.38 -1.74 27.75
CA LEU A 248 -81.38 -3.18 28.00
C LEU A 248 -81.66 -3.90 26.67
N ILE A 249 -80.78 -4.82 26.30
CA ILE A 249 -80.89 -5.66 25.10
C ILE A 249 -80.98 -7.11 25.57
N GLU A 250 -82.02 -7.82 25.17
CA GLU A 250 -82.26 -9.22 25.56
C GLU A 250 -82.51 -10.07 24.31
N ILE A 251 -81.98 -11.29 24.30
CA ILE A 251 -82.19 -12.29 23.25
C ILE A 251 -83.03 -13.43 23.81
N PHE A 252 -84.16 -13.71 23.19
CA PHE A 252 -85.10 -14.75 23.57
C PHE A 252 -85.19 -15.85 22.51
N ASN A 253 -85.23 -17.10 22.96
CA ASN A 253 -85.51 -18.27 22.14
C ASN A 253 -87.02 -18.38 21.81
N PRO A 254 -87.44 -19.20 20.83
CA PRO A 254 -88.84 -19.33 20.42
C PRO A 254 -89.79 -19.86 21.51
N LYS A 255 -89.25 -20.47 22.57
CA LYS A 255 -89.99 -20.96 23.74
C LYS A 255 -90.14 -19.88 24.83
N GLY A 256 -89.65 -18.66 24.59
CA GLY A 256 -89.70 -17.53 25.52
C GLY A 256 -88.60 -17.51 26.59
N GLY A 257 -87.64 -18.44 26.55
CA GLY A 257 -86.48 -18.44 27.43
C GLY A 257 -85.46 -17.38 27.02
N LYS A 258 -84.82 -16.72 27.99
CA LYS A 258 -83.76 -15.71 27.75
C LYS A 258 -82.40 -16.39 27.62
N GLU A 259 -81.71 -16.12 26.52
CA GLU A 259 -80.44 -16.76 26.12
C GLU A 259 -79.21 -15.84 26.29
N ALA A 260 -79.43 -14.53 26.21
CA ALA A 260 -78.42 -13.51 26.46
C ALA A 260 -79.05 -12.18 26.87
N GLU A 261 -78.28 -11.36 27.57
CA GLU A 261 -78.64 -10.02 28.03
C GLU A 261 -77.43 -9.09 27.96
N LEU A 262 -77.66 -7.82 27.65
CA LEU A 262 -76.69 -6.73 27.80
C LEU A 262 -77.44 -5.50 28.35
N SER A 263 -77.04 -5.05 29.53
CA SER A 263 -77.46 -3.76 30.07
C SER A 263 -76.29 -2.77 29.99
N LEU A 264 -76.56 -1.55 29.49
CA LEU A 264 -75.61 -0.46 29.45
C LEU A 264 -76.23 0.81 30.03
N GLU A 265 -75.43 1.54 30.80
CA GLU A 265 -75.76 2.85 31.39
C GLU A 265 -74.68 3.86 30.99
N HIS A 266 -75.09 5.06 30.59
CA HIS A 266 -74.20 6.20 30.41
C HIS A 266 -74.80 7.47 31.00
N LYS A 267 -74.15 8.01 32.05
CA LYS A 267 -74.53 9.27 32.70
C LYS A 267 -73.73 10.42 32.09
N GLN A 268 -74.39 11.22 31.27
CA GLN A 268 -73.82 12.43 30.70
C GLN A 268 -73.45 13.42 31.83
N LYS A 269 -72.15 13.63 32.06
CA LYS A 269 -71.68 14.61 33.07
C LYS A 269 -71.99 16.03 32.60
N SER A 270 -72.68 16.82 33.42
CA SER A 270 -73.09 18.20 33.14
C SER A 270 -72.07 19.27 33.57
N GLY A 271 -70.80 18.91 33.76
CA GLY A 271 -69.75 19.78 34.28
C GLY A 271 -68.60 20.00 33.30
N PHE A 272 -68.16 21.25 33.18
CA PHE A 272 -67.05 21.67 32.32
C PHE A 272 -65.70 21.17 32.91
N ILE A 273 -65.19 20.05 32.41
CA ILE A 273 -63.86 19.52 32.76
C ILE A 273 -63.12 19.15 31.47
N ILE A 274 -61.80 19.39 31.50
CA ILE A 274 -60.83 19.17 30.41
C ILE A 274 -60.99 17.75 29.83
N ALA A 275 -60.98 17.68 28.50
CA ALA A 275 -61.38 16.49 27.75
C ALA A 275 -60.33 15.36 27.84
N ASP A 276 -60.64 14.34 28.63
CA ASP A 276 -60.19 12.97 28.35
C ASP A 276 -61.21 12.31 27.40
N ASP A 277 -60.73 11.74 26.29
CA ASP A 277 -61.60 11.24 25.21
C ASP A 277 -62.41 9.98 25.61
N PHE A 278 -62.06 9.38 26.75
CA PHE A 278 -62.60 8.14 27.28
C PHE A 278 -63.99 8.24 27.96
N SER A 279 -64.55 9.45 28.14
CA SER A 279 -65.82 9.62 28.88
C SER A 279 -67.03 10.04 28.03
N LYS A 280 -66.98 9.90 26.69
CA LYS A 280 -68.01 10.42 25.78
C LYS A 280 -69.19 9.48 25.50
N TYR A 281 -69.02 8.17 25.70
CA TYR A 281 -70.03 7.14 25.46
C TYR A 281 -69.65 5.84 26.19
N THR A 282 -70.62 4.96 26.40
CA THR A 282 -70.40 3.59 26.87
C THR A 282 -70.64 2.62 25.72
N ASN A 283 -69.69 1.75 25.40
CA ASN A 283 -69.88 0.66 24.44
C ASN A 283 -70.13 -0.67 25.16
N GLY A 284 -70.84 -1.59 24.52
CA GLY A 284 -70.91 -2.99 24.93
C GLY A 284 -71.37 -3.91 23.79
N SER A 285 -71.17 -5.21 23.96
CA SER A 285 -71.58 -6.19 22.96
C SER A 285 -72.04 -7.53 23.52
N ILE A 286 -73.01 -8.13 22.85
CA ILE A 286 -73.36 -9.55 22.97
C ILE A 286 -72.74 -10.26 21.76
N ASN A 287 -71.83 -11.19 22.01
CA ASN A 287 -71.35 -12.14 21.00
C ASN A 287 -71.65 -13.55 21.53
N LYS A 288 -72.69 -14.21 20.99
CA LYS A 288 -73.25 -15.45 21.53
C LYS A 288 -73.49 -16.46 20.41
N THR A 289 -72.79 -17.59 20.47
CA THR A 289 -73.09 -18.78 19.68
C THR A 289 -74.08 -19.66 20.43
N ILE A 290 -75.11 -20.14 19.74
CA ILE A 290 -76.08 -21.12 20.25
C ILE A 290 -76.02 -22.32 19.30
N ALA A 291 -75.47 -23.43 19.79
CA ALA A 291 -75.47 -24.70 19.08
C ALA A 291 -76.85 -25.37 19.21
N ASP A 292 -77.30 -26.06 18.15
CA ASP A 292 -78.61 -26.73 18.07
C ASP A 292 -79.82 -25.82 18.45
N ALA A 293 -79.74 -24.54 18.06
CA ALA A 293 -80.76 -23.54 18.34
C ALA A 293 -82.13 -23.98 17.78
N ASP A 294 -83.16 -23.91 18.63
CA ASP A 294 -84.51 -24.33 18.26
C ASP A 294 -85.07 -23.57 17.04
N ALA A 295 -85.82 -24.29 16.20
CA ALA A 295 -86.59 -23.70 15.12
C ALA A 295 -87.75 -22.86 15.66
N GLY A 296 -88.12 -21.81 14.93
CA GLY A 296 -89.17 -20.85 15.29
C GLY A 296 -88.67 -19.40 15.32
N ASP A 297 -89.49 -18.53 15.90
CA ASP A 297 -89.27 -17.08 15.95
C ASP A 297 -88.42 -16.66 17.15
N TRP A 298 -87.14 -16.41 16.91
CA TRP A 298 -86.22 -15.80 17.87
C TRP A 298 -86.50 -14.30 17.97
N GLN A 299 -86.36 -13.71 19.17
CA GLN A 299 -86.63 -12.28 19.38
C GLN A 299 -85.48 -11.56 20.06
N ILE A 300 -85.03 -10.46 19.47
CA ILE A 300 -84.15 -9.48 20.13
C ILE A 300 -85.02 -8.32 20.59
N ARG A 301 -85.08 -8.09 21.90
CA ARG A 301 -85.86 -7.00 22.51
C ARG A 301 -84.92 -5.92 23.00
N ILE A 302 -85.26 -4.66 22.74
CA ILE A 302 -84.46 -3.50 23.10
C ILE A 302 -85.34 -2.53 23.89
N THR A 303 -84.96 -2.28 25.13
CA THR A 303 -85.69 -1.43 26.08
C THR A 303 -84.83 -0.22 26.44
N PRO A 304 -84.93 0.89 25.69
CA PRO A 304 -84.29 2.16 26.03
C PRO A 304 -85.02 2.88 27.17
N LYS A 305 -84.28 3.62 27.99
CA LYS A 305 -84.78 4.52 29.03
C LYS A 305 -84.02 5.84 28.95
N GLN A 306 -84.67 6.85 28.35
CA GLN A 306 -84.08 8.17 28.03
C GLN A 306 -82.73 8.05 27.31
N SER A 307 -82.63 7.08 26.40
CA SER A 307 -81.36 6.65 25.81
C SER A 307 -81.04 7.37 24.51
N GLU A 308 -79.78 7.66 24.27
CA GLU A 308 -79.28 8.13 22.97
C GLU A 308 -78.07 7.29 22.57
N GLY A 309 -78.03 6.79 21.34
CA GLY A 309 -76.95 5.93 20.87
C GLY A 309 -77.37 5.01 19.73
N ASN A 310 -76.50 4.09 19.31
CA ASN A 310 -76.76 3.18 18.20
C ASN A 310 -76.67 1.71 18.66
N VAL A 311 -77.45 0.84 18.03
CA VAL A 311 -77.42 -0.62 18.22
C VAL A 311 -77.28 -1.29 16.84
N ASN A 312 -76.12 -1.91 16.60
CA ASN A 312 -75.85 -2.70 15.41
C ASN A 312 -76.07 -4.18 15.73
N ILE A 313 -76.87 -4.86 14.92
CA ILE A 313 -77.27 -6.26 15.11
C ILE A 313 -76.89 -7.02 13.85
N SER A 314 -76.11 -8.07 14.03
CA SER A 314 -75.84 -9.08 13.03
C SER A 314 -76.19 -10.45 13.58
N VAL A 315 -76.96 -11.24 12.83
CA VAL A 315 -77.23 -12.63 13.14
C VAL A 315 -76.77 -13.48 11.96
N GLY A 316 -75.89 -14.44 12.23
CA GLY A 316 -75.44 -15.43 11.25
C GLY A 316 -75.99 -16.80 11.59
N ARG A 317 -76.41 -17.58 10.58
CA ARG A 317 -76.61 -19.03 10.74
C ARG A 317 -75.37 -19.76 10.22
N TYR A 318 -74.99 -20.82 10.92
CA TYR A 318 -74.00 -21.76 10.39
C TYR A 318 -74.59 -22.47 9.18
N ILE A 319 -73.85 -22.44 8.08
CA ILE A 319 -74.05 -23.29 6.93
C ILE A 319 -72.91 -24.29 6.91
N LYS A 320 -73.21 -25.59 6.71
CA LYS A 320 -72.14 -26.56 6.46
C LYS A 320 -71.42 -26.07 5.20
N PRO A 321 -70.12 -25.77 5.24
CA PRO A 321 -69.42 -25.35 4.03
C PRO A 321 -69.58 -26.44 2.97
N ALA A 322 -69.82 -26.03 1.73
CA ALA A 322 -69.71 -26.93 0.60
C ALA A 322 -68.24 -27.34 0.52
N THR A 323 -67.94 -28.53 1.04
CA THR A 323 -66.68 -29.20 0.78
C THR A 323 -66.70 -29.60 -0.69
N ASP A 324 -65.82 -28.99 -1.49
CA ASP A 324 -65.48 -29.54 -2.80
C ASP A 324 -65.01 -30.98 -2.61
N GLU A 325 -65.64 -31.93 -3.30
CA GLU A 325 -65.20 -33.33 -3.42
C GLU A 325 -64.07 -33.48 -4.44
#